data_AF-A0A6A7BYG3-F1
#
_entry.id   AF-A0A6A7BYG3-F1
#
_cell.length_a   1.000
_cell.length_b   1.000
_cell.length_c   1.000
_cell.angle_alpha   90.00
_cell.angle_beta   90.00
_cell.angle_gamma   90.00
#
_symmetry.space_group_name_H-M   'P 1'
#
loop_
_entity.id
_entity.type
_entity.pdbx_description
1 polymer ?
#
loop_
_entity_poly.entity_id
_entity_poly.type
_entity_poly.pdbx_seq_one_letter_code
_entity_poly.pdbx_strand_id
1 'polypeptide(L)'
;MRHALETVRNLESQPSCQKVAAAALVHSCSTLEGSISPDPDDESKGIDTFLNEEMTVYATRLAVCELNVVRKSVPTECEVFIPTTRQPKTKILSALFSLPANAQQAPLGYKETSKERVGQCISALRMESQTWTSYSNSYHNAVNICNAMRGEVEKDHELSRFKVLTKATESVADALNQSKENWDALKASYNELIHAARESRNELTKSSEKVHEATLNFWGRWEKKVQDGLQSIFTQVNNINSFAEEARREQETSQVALADTLNQLKNQASDLVKQHTKGMEQAAADVATLQ
;
A
#
# COMPACT_ATOMS: atom_id res chain seq x y z
N MET A 1 -6.00 -38.98 -27.53
CA MET A 1 -5.63 -39.32 -26.13
C MET A 1 -5.45 -40.82 -25.89
N ARG A 2 -6.47 -41.71 -26.01
CA ARG A 2 -6.29 -43.16 -25.69
C ARG A 2 -5.18 -43.85 -26.49
N HIS A 3 -5.11 -43.64 -27.81
CA HIS A 3 -4.12 -44.29 -28.66
C HIS A 3 -2.66 -43.88 -28.35
N ALA A 4 -2.40 -42.61 -28.00
CA ALA A 4 -1.04 -42.13 -27.72
C ALA A 4 -0.48 -42.74 -26.44
N LEU A 5 -1.29 -42.75 -25.38
CA LEU A 5 -0.95 -43.31 -24.08
C LEU A 5 -0.84 -44.84 -24.15
N GLU A 6 -1.61 -45.47 -25.04
CA GLU A 6 -1.52 -46.89 -25.35
C GLU A 6 -0.29 -47.24 -26.20
N THR A 7 0.11 -46.39 -27.16
CA THR A 7 1.37 -46.55 -27.89
C THR A 7 2.56 -46.45 -26.93
N VAL A 8 2.59 -45.45 -26.03
CA VAL A 8 3.66 -45.31 -25.02
C VAL A 8 3.66 -46.49 -24.04
N ARG A 9 2.50 -46.95 -23.56
CA ARG A 9 2.40 -48.17 -22.74
C ARG A 9 2.85 -49.43 -23.47
N ASN A 10 2.56 -49.54 -24.76
CA ASN A 10 3.04 -50.66 -25.58
C ASN A 10 4.56 -50.62 -25.78
N LEU A 11 5.22 -49.46 -25.63
CA LEU A 11 6.69 -49.42 -25.60
C LEU A 11 7.23 -50.12 -24.35
N GLU A 12 6.54 -50.06 -23.20
CA GLU A 12 6.95 -50.76 -21.97
C GLU A 12 6.93 -52.29 -22.09
N SER A 13 6.23 -52.86 -23.07
CA SER A 13 6.22 -54.31 -23.34
C SER A 13 7.21 -54.75 -24.42
N GLN A 14 7.86 -53.83 -25.14
CA GLN A 14 8.78 -54.15 -26.22
C GLN A 14 10.16 -54.68 -25.76
N PRO A 15 10.91 -55.39 -26.63
CA PRO A 15 12.30 -55.76 -26.38
C PRO A 15 13.19 -54.55 -26.04
N SER A 16 14.25 -54.78 -25.26
CA SER A 16 15.12 -53.73 -24.72
C SER A 16 15.67 -52.74 -25.77
N CYS A 17 15.90 -53.19 -27.00
CA CYS A 17 16.39 -52.33 -28.09
C CYS A 17 15.33 -51.33 -28.57
N GLN A 18 14.10 -51.81 -28.79
CA GLN A 18 13.00 -50.99 -29.31
C GLN A 18 12.54 -49.96 -28.26
N LYS A 19 12.54 -50.36 -26.97
CA LYS A 19 12.29 -49.46 -25.83
C LYS A 19 13.17 -48.22 -25.83
N VAL A 20 14.48 -48.42 -26.01
CA VAL A 20 15.46 -47.32 -25.97
C VAL A 20 15.30 -46.42 -27.19
N ALA A 21 15.03 -46.99 -28.37
CA ALA A 21 14.72 -46.22 -29.58
C ALA A 21 13.50 -45.31 -29.37
N ALA A 22 12.41 -45.90 -28.86
CA ALA A 22 11.15 -45.18 -28.72
C ALA A 22 11.16 -44.16 -27.59
N ALA A 23 11.83 -44.44 -26.47
CA ALA A 23 12.04 -43.46 -25.41
C ALA A 23 12.85 -42.24 -25.90
N ALA A 24 13.88 -42.46 -26.73
CA ALA A 24 14.62 -41.38 -27.35
C ALA A 24 13.75 -40.54 -28.29
N LEU A 25 12.92 -41.18 -29.14
CA LEU A 25 11.99 -40.48 -30.02
C LEU A 25 10.97 -39.64 -29.24
N VAL A 26 10.30 -40.23 -28.24
CA VAL A 26 9.29 -39.54 -27.43
C VAL A 26 9.88 -38.30 -26.77
N HIS A 27 11.11 -38.39 -26.25
CA HIS A 27 11.82 -37.25 -25.68
C HIS A 27 12.11 -36.16 -26.73
N SER A 28 12.61 -36.53 -27.90
CA SER A 28 12.82 -35.57 -28.99
C SER A 28 11.51 -34.91 -29.41
N CYS A 29 10.43 -35.68 -29.64
CA CYS A 29 9.14 -35.14 -30.06
C CYS A 29 8.46 -34.21 -29.03
N SER A 30 8.71 -34.41 -27.73
CA SER A 30 8.08 -33.60 -26.67
C SER A 30 8.87 -32.35 -26.28
N THR A 31 10.16 -32.28 -26.61
CA THR A 31 11.05 -31.19 -26.18
C THR A 31 11.06 -30.02 -27.18
N LEU A 32 10.59 -30.22 -28.43
CA LEU A 32 10.45 -29.13 -29.41
C LEU A 32 9.18 -28.33 -29.13
N GLU A 33 9.33 -27.34 -28.25
CA GLU A 33 8.36 -26.27 -28.06
C GLU A 33 8.45 -25.34 -29.28
N GLY A 34 7.47 -25.43 -30.19
CA GLY A 34 7.51 -24.70 -31.45
C GLY A 34 6.13 -24.49 -32.03
N SER A 35 5.59 -23.30 -31.80
CA SER A 35 4.35 -22.75 -32.33
C SER A 35 4.17 -23.05 -33.82
N ILE A 36 3.08 -23.72 -34.17
CA ILE A 36 2.57 -23.70 -35.53
C ILE A 36 1.97 -22.33 -35.74
N SER A 37 2.75 -21.40 -36.28
CA SER A 37 2.20 -20.21 -36.93
C SER A 37 1.49 -20.66 -38.21
N PRO A 38 0.32 -20.12 -38.56
CA PRO A 38 -0.37 -20.44 -39.82
C PRO A 38 0.31 -19.87 -41.08
N ASP A 39 1.52 -19.29 -40.96
CA ASP A 39 2.23 -18.62 -42.05
C ASP A 39 3.33 -19.54 -42.63
N PRO A 40 3.36 -19.78 -43.96
CA PRO A 40 3.99 -20.97 -44.54
C PRO A 40 5.50 -20.93 -44.79
N ASP A 41 6.27 -19.90 -44.39
CA ASP A 41 7.57 -19.68 -45.08
C ASP A 41 8.92 -19.65 -44.37
N ASP A 42 9.11 -19.60 -43.02
CA ASP A 42 10.53 -19.49 -42.55
C ASP A 42 10.99 -20.18 -41.25
N GLU A 43 10.23 -20.29 -40.16
CA GLU A 43 10.79 -20.88 -38.91
C GLU A 43 10.42 -22.36 -38.67
N SER A 44 9.32 -22.85 -39.25
CA SER A 44 8.88 -24.25 -39.12
C SER A 44 9.82 -25.23 -39.82
N LYS A 45 10.52 -24.79 -40.89
CA LYS A 45 11.45 -25.64 -41.65
C LYS A 45 12.57 -26.21 -40.78
N GLY A 46 13.10 -25.45 -39.82
CA GLY A 46 14.18 -25.93 -38.94
C GLY A 46 13.74 -27.01 -37.95
N ILE A 47 12.59 -26.79 -37.30
CA ILE A 47 11.98 -27.71 -36.32
C ILE A 47 11.50 -28.99 -37.01
N ASP A 48 10.83 -28.85 -38.16
CA ASP A 48 10.34 -29.99 -38.94
C ASP A 48 11.50 -30.80 -39.53
N THR A 49 12.59 -30.13 -39.96
CA THR A 49 13.79 -30.83 -40.44
C THR A 49 14.46 -31.62 -39.31
N PHE A 50 14.59 -31.04 -38.12
CA PHE A 50 15.14 -31.75 -36.95
C PHE A 50 14.25 -32.93 -36.53
N LEU A 51 12.94 -32.73 -36.46
CA LEU A 51 11.99 -33.81 -36.16
C LEU A 51 12.07 -34.92 -37.21
N ASN A 52 12.14 -34.56 -38.48
CA ASN A 52 12.27 -35.50 -39.59
C ASN A 52 13.58 -36.30 -39.49
N GLU A 53 14.67 -35.68 -39.07
CA GLU A 53 15.95 -36.35 -38.78
C GLU A 53 15.82 -37.32 -37.60
N GLU A 54 15.19 -36.92 -36.51
CA GLU A 54 14.96 -37.78 -35.34
C GLU A 54 14.02 -38.96 -35.65
N MET A 55 12.96 -38.73 -36.44
CA MET A 55 12.08 -39.78 -36.96
C MET A 55 12.84 -40.77 -37.84
N THR A 56 13.72 -40.25 -38.71
CA THR A 56 14.57 -41.05 -39.58
C THR A 56 15.54 -41.91 -38.75
N VAL A 57 16.21 -41.32 -37.77
CA VAL A 57 17.13 -42.01 -36.86
C VAL A 57 16.38 -43.08 -36.04
N TYR A 58 15.19 -42.78 -35.54
CA TYR A 58 14.35 -43.76 -34.85
C TYR A 58 13.98 -44.94 -35.76
N ALA A 59 13.54 -44.66 -36.99
CA ALA A 59 13.15 -45.70 -37.93
C ALA A 59 14.34 -46.61 -38.27
N THR A 60 15.53 -46.02 -38.45
CA THR A 60 16.78 -46.77 -38.63
C THR A 60 17.09 -47.66 -37.42
N ARG A 61 17.02 -47.10 -36.20
CA ARG A 61 17.24 -47.86 -34.96
C ARG A 61 16.26 -49.02 -34.83
N LEU A 62 14.98 -48.80 -35.13
CA LEU A 62 13.96 -49.84 -34.98
C LEU A 62 14.13 -50.97 -36.00
N ALA A 63 14.46 -50.64 -37.26
CA ALA A 63 14.79 -51.62 -38.28
C ALA A 63 16.01 -52.47 -37.90
N VAL A 64 17.05 -51.84 -37.31
CA VAL A 64 18.23 -52.56 -36.79
C VAL A 64 17.88 -53.42 -35.57
N CYS A 65 16.99 -52.96 -34.69
CA CYS A 65 16.49 -53.78 -33.58
C CYS A 65 15.77 -55.04 -34.09
N GLU A 66 14.93 -54.93 -35.13
CA GLU A 66 14.22 -56.07 -35.71
C GLU A 66 15.14 -57.08 -36.39
N LEU A 67 16.19 -56.61 -37.08
CA LEU A 67 17.24 -57.46 -37.65
C LEU A 67 17.92 -58.35 -36.60
N ASN A 68 18.20 -57.80 -35.42
CA ASN A 68 18.78 -58.55 -34.32
C ASN A 68 17.82 -59.61 -33.77
N VAL A 69 16.51 -59.35 -33.76
CA VAL A 69 15.48 -60.32 -33.31
C VAL A 69 15.40 -61.50 -34.27
N VAL A 70 15.46 -61.27 -35.58
CA VAL A 70 15.40 -62.34 -36.60
C VAL A 70 16.74 -63.00 -36.90
N ARG A 71 17.81 -62.65 -36.16
CA ARG A 71 19.19 -63.15 -36.32
C ARG A 71 19.75 -63.02 -37.75
N LYS A 72 19.31 -62.02 -38.50
CA LYS A 72 19.93 -61.64 -39.77
C LYS A 72 21.17 -60.78 -39.50
N SER A 73 22.19 -60.87 -40.35
CA SER A 73 23.39 -60.05 -40.22
C SER A 73 23.03 -58.57 -40.40
N VAL A 74 23.33 -57.75 -39.39
CA VAL A 74 23.22 -56.30 -39.48
C VAL A 74 24.34 -55.79 -40.41
N PRO A 75 24.05 -54.95 -41.42
CA PRO A 75 25.08 -54.35 -42.26
C PRO A 75 26.09 -53.55 -41.44
N THR A 76 27.36 -53.54 -41.84
CA THR A 76 28.44 -52.83 -41.13
C THR A 76 28.16 -51.33 -40.99
N GLU A 77 27.44 -50.77 -41.96
CA GLU A 77 26.99 -49.38 -42.02
C GLU A 77 26.00 -49.05 -40.89
N CYS A 78 25.32 -50.06 -40.35
CA CYS A 78 24.25 -49.92 -39.36
C CYS A 78 24.68 -50.23 -37.91
N GLU A 79 25.93 -50.66 -37.67
CA GLU A 79 26.41 -51.07 -36.35
C GLU A 79 26.26 -49.99 -35.26
N VAL A 80 26.38 -48.71 -35.66
CA VAL A 80 26.24 -47.56 -34.75
C VAL A 80 24.83 -47.39 -34.18
N PHE A 81 23.83 -48.02 -34.81
CA PHE A 81 22.43 -48.00 -34.38
C PHE A 81 22.07 -49.19 -33.50
N ILE A 82 23.03 -50.02 -33.10
CA ILE A 82 22.84 -51.04 -32.07
C ILE A 82 23.00 -50.34 -30.71
N PRO A 83 22.00 -50.44 -29.80
CA PRO A 83 22.10 -49.83 -28.49
C PRO A 83 23.24 -50.50 -27.72
N THR A 84 24.16 -49.69 -27.20
CA THR A 84 25.29 -50.16 -26.40
C THR A 84 25.11 -49.70 -24.96
N THR A 85 25.66 -50.46 -24.02
CA THR A 85 25.71 -50.07 -22.61
C THR A 85 26.51 -48.77 -22.50
N ARG A 86 25.88 -47.64 -22.13
CA ARG A 86 26.63 -46.40 -21.86
C ARG A 86 27.45 -46.64 -20.61
N GLN A 87 28.76 -46.81 -20.75
CA GLN A 87 29.62 -46.69 -19.58
C GLN A 87 29.55 -45.25 -19.08
N PRO A 88 29.20 -45.01 -17.80
CA PRO A 88 29.18 -43.67 -17.26
C PRO A 88 30.59 -43.11 -17.34
N LYS A 89 30.78 -42.03 -18.11
CA LYS A 89 32.03 -41.25 -18.13
C LYS A 89 32.15 -40.48 -16.80
N THR A 90 32.32 -41.20 -15.68
CA THR A 90 32.68 -40.58 -14.40
C THR A 90 34.19 -40.56 -14.31
N LYS A 91 34.80 -39.55 -14.95
CA LYS A 91 36.18 -39.20 -14.64
C LYS A 91 36.16 -38.50 -13.27
N ILE A 92 36.73 -39.19 -12.28
CA ILE A 92 37.46 -38.64 -11.12
C ILE A 92 36.64 -38.18 -9.89
N LEU A 93 35.39 -37.70 -10.03
CA LEU A 93 34.65 -37.15 -8.87
C LEU A 93 33.86 -38.18 -8.03
N SER A 94 33.59 -39.39 -8.54
CA SER A 94 32.83 -40.43 -7.79
C SER A 94 33.67 -41.22 -6.77
N ALA A 95 35.00 -41.09 -6.79
CA ALA A 95 35.89 -41.78 -5.86
C ALA A 95 35.87 -41.19 -4.42
N LEU A 96 35.34 -39.97 -4.25
CA LEU A 96 35.27 -39.28 -2.94
C LEU A 96 33.96 -39.50 -2.18
N PHE A 97 32.92 -40.04 -2.82
CA PHE A 97 31.65 -40.39 -2.17
C PHE A 97 31.27 -41.83 -2.51
N SER A 98 31.80 -42.76 -1.72
CA SER A 98 31.42 -44.17 -1.76
C SER A 98 29.99 -44.35 -1.21
N LEU A 99 29.00 -44.11 -2.06
CA LEU A 99 27.66 -44.66 -1.89
C LEU A 99 27.58 -45.99 -2.66
N PRO A 100 26.96 -47.03 -2.11
CA PRO A 100 26.74 -48.28 -2.82
C PRO A 100 25.77 -47.99 -3.97
N ALA A 101 26.31 -47.79 -5.16
CA ALA A 101 25.52 -47.75 -6.37
C ALA A 101 24.91 -49.13 -6.54
N ASN A 102 23.63 -49.28 -6.19
CA ASN A 102 22.80 -50.35 -6.71
C ASN A 102 23.11 -50.47 -8.20
N ALA A 103 23.39 -51.69 -8.65
CA ALA A 103 23.69 -52.00 -10.05
C ALA A 103 22.44 -51.77 -10.93
N GLN A 104 22.01 -50.51 -11.03
CA GLN A 104 21.12 -50.03 -12.07
C GLN A 104 21.94 -50.12 -13.35
N GLN A 105 21.54 -51.09 -14.17
CA GLN A 105 22.06 -51.33 -15.51
C GLN A 105 22.36 -49.99 -16.16
N ALA A 106 23.62 -49.80 -16.56
CA ALA A 106 24.05 -48.56 -17.19
C ALA A 106 23.06 -48.21 -18.33
N PRO A 107 22.56 -46.97 -18.41
CA PRO A 107 21.52 -46.62 -19.38
C PRO A 107 21.94 -47.06 -20.78
N LEU A 108 21.18 -47.98 -21.38
CA LEU A 108 21.38 -48.31 -22.78
C LEU A 108 21.16 -47.02 -23.58
N GLY A 109 22.10 -46.73 -24.47
CA GLY A 109 22.02 -45.53 -25.28
C GLY A 109 22.72 -45.71 -26.61
N TYR A 110 22.33 -44.88 -27.55
CA TYR A 110 22.98 -44.82 -28.85
C TYR A 110 24.25 -43.97 -28.77
N LYS A 111 25.25 -44.34 -29.57
CA LYS A 111 26.38 -43.46 -29.87
C LYS A 111 25.86 -42.29 -30.71
N GLU A 112 26.59 -41.18 -30.69
CA GLU A 112 26.28 -40.04 -31.54
C GLU A 112 26.43 -40.45 -33.01
N THR A 113 25.39 -40.15 -33.81
CA THR A 113 25.27 -40.59 -35.20
C THR A 113 25.23 -39.38 -36.13
N SER A 114 26.11 -39.33 -37.13
CA SER A 114 26.08 -38.27 -38.15
C SER A 114 25.04 -38.56 -39.23
N LYS A 115 24.58 -37.52 -39.95
CA LYS A 115 23.59 -37.65 -41.03
C LYS A 115 24.07 -38.58 -42.15
N GLU A 116 25.38 -38.56 -42.44
CA GLU A 116 26.00 -39.42 -43.44
C GLU A 116 25.90 -40.90 -43.04
N ARG A 117 26.11 -41.22 -41.77
CA ARG A 117 25.98 -42.60 -41.25
C ARG A 117 24.54 -43.10 -41.29
N VAL A 118 23.58 -42.22 -41.00
CA VAL A 118 22.15 -42.53 -41.15
C VAL A 118 21.83 -42.86 -42.60
N GLY A 119 22.27 -42.02 -43.55
CA GLY A 119 22.06 -42.23 -44.98
C GLY A 119 22.69 -43.52 -45.51
N GLN A 120 23.91 -43.86 -45.07
CA GLN A 120 24.59 -45.11 -45.42
C GLN A 120 23.83 -46.33 -44.93
N CYS A 121 23.38 -46.34 -43.67
CA CYS A 121 22.61 -47.46 -43.12
C CYS A 121 21.25 -47.61 -43.84
N ILE A 122 20.52 -46.52 -44.09
CA ILE A 122 19.25 -46.56 -44.83
C ILE A 122 19.45 -47.12 -46.24
N SER A 123 20.55 -46.75 -46.90
CA SER A 123 20.87 -47.28 -48.23
C SER A 123 21.10 -48.79 -48.18
N ALA A 124 21.77 -49.29 -47.13
CA ALA A 124 21.94 -50.72 -46.91
C ALA A 124 20.61 -51.44 -46.60
N LEU A 125 19.76 -50.84 -45.74
CA LEU A 125 18.43 -51.37 -45.39
C LEU A 125 17.50 -51.44 -46.62
N ARG A 126 17.68 -50.56 -47.61
CA ARG A 126 16.89 -50.54 -48.84
C ARG A 126 17.18 -51.73 -49.77
N MET A 127 18.37 -52.32 -49.68
CA MET A 127 18.77 -53.42 -50.58
C MET A 127 17.97 -54.70 -50.35
N GLU A 128 17.40 -54.89 -49.15
CA GLU A 128 16.60 -56.05 -48.79
C GLU A 128 15.15 -55.61 -48.50
N SER A 129 14.17 -56.27 -49.13
CA SER A 129 12.76 -55.84 -49.07
C SER A 129 12.17 -55.89 -47.67
N GLN A 130 12.52 -56.92 -46.88
CA GLN A 130 12.03 -57.10 -45.51
C GLN A 130 12.52 -55.98 -44.57
N THR A 131 13.77 -55.56 -44.70
CA THR A 131 14.35 -54.49 -43.88
C THR A 131 13.85 -53.12 -44.30
N TRP A 132 13.62 -52.91 -45.59
CA TRP A 132 13.01 -51.68 -46.08
C TRP A 132 11.58 -51.50 -45.56
N THR A 133 10.77 -52.55 -45.59
CA THR A 133 9.39 -52.51 -45.03
C THR A 133 9.40 -52.22 -43.53
N SER A 134 10.32 -52.83 -42.78
CA SER A 134 10.52 -52.55 -41.35
C SER A 134 10.83 -51.06 -41.12
N TYR A 135 11.81 -50.52 -41.85
CA TYR A 135 12.18 -49.12 -41.78
C TYR A 135 11.01 -48.19 -42.13
N SER A 136 10.31 -48.42 -43.25
CA SER A 136 9.21 -47.55 -43.68
C SER A 136 8.04 -47.56 -42.69
N ASN A 137 7.70 -48.72 -42.14
CA ASN A 137 6.65 -48.84 -41.12
C ASN A 137 7.06 -48.13 -39.83
N SER A 138 8.31 -48.29 -39.42
CA SER A 138 8.88 -47.63 -38.24
C SER A 138 8.86 -46.11 -38.40
N TYR A 139 9.17 -45.61 -39.60
CA TYR A 139 9.10 -44.18 -39.91
C TYR A 139 7.68 -43.62 -39.82
N HIS A 140 6.69 -44.29 -40.43
CA HIS A 140 5.29 -43.87 -40.32
C HIS A 140 4.79 -43.91 -38.86
N ASN A 141 5.23 -44.89 -38.08
CA ASN A 141 4.94 -44.93 -36.64
C ASN A 141 5.57 -43.74 -35.90
N ALA A 142 6.78 -43.33 -36.28
CA ALA A 142 7.46 -42.18 -35.70
C ALA A 142 6.68 -40.87 -35.90
N VAL A 143 6.16 -40.66 -37.11
CA VAL A 143 5.30 -39.51 -37.45
C VAL A 143 4.07 -39.48 -36.54
N ASN A 144 3.40 -40.61 -36.35
CA ASN A 144 2.22 -40.70 -35.50
C ASN A 144 2.54 -40.42 -34.02
N ILE A 145 3.65 -40.96 -33.51
CA ILE A 145 4.12 -40.70 -32.14
C ILE A 145 4.42 -39.21 -31.95
N CYS A 146 5.19 -38.60 -32.86
CA CYS A 146 5.52 -37.18 -32.74
C CYS A 146 4.28 -36.27 -32.84
N ASN A 147 3.36 -36.53 -33.76
CA ASN A 147 2.12 -35.77 -33.86
C ASN A 147 1.28 -35.88 -32.58
N ALA A 148 1.23 -37.06 -31.97
CA ALA A 148 0.54 -37.27 -30.70
C ALA A 148 1.22 -36.53 -29.54
N MET A 149 2.55 -36.62 -29.42
CA MET A 149 3.29 -35.95 -28.36
C MET A 149 3.16 -34.42 -28.43
N ARG A 150 3.19 -33.85 -29.64
CA ARG A 150 2.97 -32.41 -29.83
C ARG A 150 1.58 -31.97 -29.36
N GLY A 151 0.54 -32.74 -29.72
CA GLY A 151 -0.82 -32.44 -29.27
C GLY A 151 -1.00 -32.51 -27.75
N GLU A 152 -0.31 -33.41 -27.06
CA GLU A 152 -0.35 -33.49 -25.59
C GLU A 152 0.41 -32.33 -24.93
N VAL A 153 1.58 -31.95 -25.46
CA VAL A 153 2.35 -30.78 -24.96
C VAL A 153 1.54 -29.49 -25.14
N GLU A 154 0.95 -29.26 -26.31
CA GLU A 154 0.14 -28.06 -26.58
C GLU A 154 -1.05 -27.95 -25.60
N LYS A 155 -1.74 -29.07 -25.33
CA LYS A 155 -2.83 -29.14 -24.36
C LYS A 155 -2.36 -28.81 -22.93
N ASP A 156 -1.21 -29.31 -22.52
CA ASP A 156 -0.67 -29.04 -21.18
C ASP A 156 -0.28 -27.56 -21.01
N HIS A 157 0.22 -26.93 -22.07
CA HIS A 157 0.52 -25.49 -22.09
C HIS A 157 -0.76 -24.65 -21.99
N GLU A 158 -1.80 -25.02 -22.75
CA GLU A 158 -3.11 -24.35 -22.68
C GLU A 158 -3.75 -24.48 -21.29
N LEU A 159 -3.73 -25.69 -20.72
CA LEU A 159 -4.26 -25.95 -19.38
C LEU A 159 -3.51 -25.14 -18.30
N SER A 160 -2.18 -25.01 -18.43
CA SER A 160 -1.37 -24.18 -17.53
C SER A 160 -1.79 -22.71 -17.59
N ARG A 161 -1.98 -22.17 -18.80
CA ARG A 161 -2.46 -20.79 -19.00
C ARG A 161 -3.86 -20.58 -18.42
N PHE A 162 -4.77 -21.52 -18.65
CA PHE A 162 -6.12 -21.46 -18.07
C PHE A 162 -6.07 -21.41 -16.54
N LYS A 163 -5.23 -22.24 -15.90
CA LYS A 163 -5.04 -22.21 -14.43
C LYS A 163 -4.54 -20.86 -13.93
N VAL A 164 -3.61 -20.23 -14.64
CA VAL A 164 -3.12 -18.88 -14.29
C VAL A 164 -4.25 -17.86 -14.40
N LEU A 165 -5.02 -17.88 -15.49
CA LEU A 165 -6.16 -16.99 -15.68
C LEU A 165 -7.21 -17.16 -14.57
N THR A 166 -7.60 -18.40 -14.25
CA THR A 166 -8.58 -18.69 -13.19
C THR A 166 -8.12 -18.14 -11.84
N LYS A 167 -6.86 -18.33 -11.47
CA LYS A 167 -6.30 -17.78 -10.22
C LYS A 167 -6.28 -16.26 -10.22
N ALA A 168 -5.95 -15.63 -11.35
CA ALA A 168 -5.99 -14.18 -11.45
C ALA A 168 -7.41 -13.63 -11.28
N THR A 169 -8.41 -14.31 -11.87
CA THR A 169 -9.83 -13.96 -11.69
C THR A 169 -10.29 -14.11 -10.25
N GLU A 170 -9.89 -15.17 -9.56
CA GLU A 170 -10.16 -15.39 -8.13
C GLU A 170 -9.60 -14.25 -7.28
N SER A 171 -8.31 -13.90 -7.45
CA SER A 171 -7.69 -12.77 -6.75
C SER A 171 -8.37 -11.43 -7.00
N VAL A 172 -8.85 -11.19 -8.23
CA VAL A 172 -9.61 -9.97 -8.57
C VAL A 172 -10.96 -9.95 -7.86
N ALA A 173 -11.66 -11.09 -7.81
CA ALA A 173 -12.93 -11.20 -7.10
C ALA A 173 -12.74 -10.94 -5.59
N ASP A 174 -11.69 -11.49 -4.99
CA ASP A 174 -11.36 -11.26 -3.57
C ASP A 174 -11.05 -9.79 -3.29
N ALA A 175 -10.24 -9.15 -4.14
CA ALA A 175 -9.94 -7.72 -4.01
C ALA A 175 -11.20 -6.85 -4.14
N LEU A 176 -12.11 -7.20 -5.03
CA LEU A 176 -13.38 -6.49 -5.18
C LEU A 176 -14.28 -6.65 -3.94
N ASN A 177 -14.36 -7.85 -3.37
CA ASN A 177 -15.10 -8.10 -2.13
C ASN A 177 -14.52 -7.31 -0.95
N GLN A 178 -13.19 -7.30 -0.78
CA GLN A 178 -12.54 -6.50 0.26
C GLN A 178 -12.78 -5.00 0.06
N SER A 179 -12.73 -4.52 -1.19
CA SER A 179 -13.06 -3.13 -1.51
C SER A 179 -14.49 -2.80 -1.10
N LYS A 180 -15.46 -3.69 -1.38
CA LYS A 180 -16.86 -3.51 -0.97
C LYS A 180 -16.99 -3.40 0.56
N GLU A 181 -16.33 -4.27 1.32
CA GLU A 181 -16.35 -4.21 2.79
C GLU A 181 -15.78 -2.88 3.31
N ASN A 182 -14.67 -2.41 2.73
CA ASN A 182 -14.09 -1.10 3.06
C ASN A 182 -15.04 0.06 2.73
N TRP A 183 -15.77 -0.02 1.61
CA TRP A 183 -16.78 0.97 1.24
C TRP A 183 -17.95 1.00 2.22
N ASP A 184 -18.43 -0.16 2.66
CA ASP A 184 -19.50 -0.24 3.66
C ASP A 184 -19.04 0.33 5.01
N ALA A 185 -17.80 0.06 5.44
CA ALA A 185 -17.21 0.65 6.65
C ALA A 185 -17.04 2.17 6.55
N LEU A 186 -16.56 2.67 5.40
CA LEU A 186 -16.44 4.10 5.14
C LEU A 186 -17.81 4.79 5.16
N LYS A 187 -18.82 4.17 4.55
CA LYS A 187 -20.19 4.68 4.54
C LYS A 187 -20.77 4.77 5.95
N ALA A 188 -20.52 3.77 6.81
CA ALA A 188 -20.93 3.81 8.20
C ALA A 188 -20.27 4.99 8.95
N SER A 189 -18.96 5.16 8.80
CA SER A 189 -18.19 6.25 9.41
C SER A 189 -18.64 7.63 8.92
N TYR A 190 -18.95 7.76 7.63
CA TYR A 190 -19.47 8.99 7.03
C TYR A 190 -20.84 9.37 7.60
N ASN A 191 -21.74 8.40 7.77
CA ASN A 191 -23.04 8.64 8.39
C ASN A 191 -22.88 9.11 9.84
N GLU A 192 -21.98 8.50 10.61
CA GLU A 192 -21.67 8.91 11.98
C GLU A 192 -21.15 10.36 12.02
N LEU A 193 -20.23 10.72 11.12
CA LEU A 193 -19.73 12.09 11.00
C LEU A 193 -20.85 13.10 10.70
N ILE A 194 -21.79 12.77 9.80
CA ILE A 194 -22.95 13.62 9.52
C ILE A 194 -23.79 13.81 10.79
N HIS A 195 -24.03 12.74 11.55
CA HIS A 195 -24.79 12.82 12.79
C HIS A 195 -24.09 13.71 13.83
N ALA A 196 -22.81 13.50 14.06
CA ALA A 196 -22.00 14.31 14.97
C ALA A 196 -21.95 15.79 14.55
N ALA A 197 -21.84 16.08 13.24
CA ALA A 197 -21.84 17.44 12.73
C ALA A 197 -23.20 18.14 12.95
N ARG A 198 -24.31 17.42 12.77
CA ARG A 198 -25.66 17.95 13.06
C ARG A 198 -25.85 18.23 14.55
N GLU A 199 -25.41 17.32 15.41
CA GLU A 199 -25.48 17.48 16.85
C GLU A 199 -24.65 18.69 17.32
N SER A 200 -23.40 18.79 16.86
CA SER A 200 -22.53 19.93 17.15
C SER A 200 -23.14 21.26 16.71
N ARG A 201 -23.74 21.31 15.50
CA ARG A 201 -24.46 22.50 15.04
C ARG A 201 -25.61 22.88 15.97
N ASN A 202 -26.41 21.90 16.39
CA ASN A 202 -27.54 22.13 17.28
C ASN A 202 -27.10 22.65 18.66
N GLU A 203 -26.01 22.09 19.20
CA GLU A 203 -25.45 22.54 20.48
C GLU A 203 -24.84 23.96 20.38
N LEU A 204 -24.18 24.28 19.27
CA LEU A 204 -23.70 25.64 19.00
C LEU A 204 -24.85 26.65 18.92
N THR A 205 -25.96 26.31 18.25
CA THR A 205 -27.13 27.20 18.18
C THR A 205 -27.75 27.43 19.56
N LYS A 206 -27.94 26.37 20.36
CA LYS A 206 -28.46 26.50 21.73
C LYS A 206 -27.54 27.32 22.62
N SER A 207 -26.22 27.13 22.50
CA SER A 207 -25.23 27.88 23.26
C SER A 207 -25.24 29.37 22.87
N SER A 208 -25.36 29.67 21.58
CA SER A 208 -25.49 31.04 21.07
C SER A 208 -26.72 31.75 21.65
N GLU A 209 -27.88 31.08 21.67
CA GLU A 209 -29.12 31.61 22.27
C GLU A 209 -28.93 31.90 23.77
N LYS A 210 -28.34 30.97 24.52
CA LYS A 210 -28.05 31.15 25.96
C LYS A 210 -27.09 32.30 26.24
N VAL A 211 -26.04 32.47 25.43
CA VAL A 211 -25.08 33.57 25.57
C VAL A 211 -25.74 34.90 25.24
N HIS A 212 -26.58 34.95 24.21
CA HIS A 212 -27.33 36.14 23.85
C HIS A 212 -28.25 36.59 24.99
N GLU A 213 -29.03 35.65 25.54
CA GLU A 213 -29.91 35.91 26.67
C GLU A 213 -29.13 36.37 27.93
N ALA A 214 -28.03 35.68 28.25
CA ALA A 214 -27.18 36.04 29.38
C ALA A 214 -26.57 37.45 29.22
N THR A 215 -26.21 37.83 28.00
CA THR A 215 -25.63 39.15 27.68
C THR A 215 -26.66 40.26 27.84
N LEU A 216 -27.88 40.09 27.31
CA LEU A 216 -28.97 41.06 27.48
C LEU A 216 -29.31 41.26 28.96
N ASN A 217 -29.41 40.15 29.70
CA ASN A 217 -29.68 40.19 31.14
C ASN A 217 -28.57 40.88 31.94
N PHE A 218 -27.30 40.67 31.56
CA PHE A 218 -26.18 41.38 32.18
C PHE A 218 -26.24 42.88 31.90
N TRP A 219 -26.48 43.28 30.66
CA TRP A 219 -26.54 44.69 30.27
C TRP A 219 -27.65 45.44 30.99
N GLY A 220 -28.86 44.87 31.05
CA GLY A 220 -29.97 45.49 31.79
C GLY A 220 -29.67 45.64 33.29
N ARG A 221 -28.99 44.67 33.91
CA ARG A 221 -28.54 44.80 35.31
C ARG A 221 -27.46 45.86 35.48
N TRP A 222 -26.54 45.97 34.52
CA TRP A 222 -25.47 46.96 34.56
C TRP A 222 -26.02 48.38 34.42
N GLU A 223 -26.90 48.62 33.45
CA GLU A 223 -27.56 49.93 33.25
C GLU A 223 -28.27 50.39 34.52
N LYS A 224 -29.06 49.50 35.14
CA LYS A 224 -29.73 49.81 36.40
C LYS A 224 -28.73 50.17 37.51
N LYS A 225 -27.66 49.40 37.68
CA LYS A 225 -26.62 49.70 38.68
C LYS A 225 -25.90 51.03 38.43
N VAL A 226 -25.63 51.36 37.16
CA VAL A 226 -25.02 52.63 36.80
C VAL A 226 -25.98 53.77 37.12
N GLN A 227 -27.25 53.65 36.77
CA GLN A 227 -28.26 54.67 37.06
C GLN A 227 -28.42 54.90 38.57
N ASP A 228 -28.56 53.82 39.35
CA ASP A 228 -28.68 53.89 40.82
C ASP A 228 -27.41 54.52 41.44
N GLY A 229 -26.23 54.13 40.94
CA GLY A 229 -24.95 54.70 41.37
C GLY A 229 -24.82 56.18 41.04
N LEU A 230 -25.22 56.60 39.83
CA LEU A 230 -25.18 58.00 39.40
C LEU A 230 -26.11 58.87 40.26
N GLN A 231 -27.33 58.38 40.55
CA GLN A 231 -28.25 59.07 41.46
C GLN A 231 -27.67 59.21 42.86
N SER A 232 -27.06 58.14 43.40
CA SER A 232 -26.39 58.20 44.71
C SER A 232 -25.27 59.25 44.72
N ILE A 233 -24.44 59.29 43.67
CA ILE A 233 -23.38 60.30 43.53
C ILE A 233 -23.97 61.71 43.48
N PHE A 234 -25.01 61.94 42.67
CA PHE A 234 -25.68 63.25 42.62
C PHE A 234 -26.22 63.68 43.98
N THR A 235 -26.87 62.78 44.71
CA THR A 235 -27.35 63.07 46.06
C THR A 235 -26.20 63.40 47.02
N GLN A 236 -25.10 62.64 46.97
CA GLN A 236 -23.92 62.92 47.80
C GLN A 236 -23.27 64.26 47.47
N VAL A 237 -23.11 64.60 46.18
CA VAL A 237 -22.55 65.88 45.75
C VAL A 237 -23.43 67.05 46.17
N ASN A 238 -24.75 66.93 46.02
CA ASN A 238 -25.68 67.96 46.47
C ASN A 238 -25.60 68.18 47.99
N ASN A 239 -25.51 67.11 48.77
CA ASN A 239 -25.36 67.19 50.24
C ASN A 239 -24.03 67.84 50.64
N ILE A 240 -22.93 67.54 49.94
CA ILE A 240 -21.63 68.17 50.16
C ILE A 240 -21.69 69.66 49.82
N ASN A 241 -22.33 70.03 48.71
CA ASN A 241 -22.46 71.41 48.30
C ASN A 241 -23.27 72.25 49.30
N SER A 242 -24.38 71.70 49.83
CA SER A 242 -25.16 72.38 50.87
C SER A 242 -24.36 72.55 52.16
N PHE A 243 -23.58 71.54 52.55
CA PHE A 243 -22.71 71.61 53.73
C PHE A 243 -21.60 72.65 53.55
N ALA A 244 -21.00 72.74 52.36
CA ALA A 244 -19.96 73.74 52.07
C ALA A 244 -20.50 75.18 52.09
N GLU A 245 -21.72 75.40 51.57
CA GLU A 245 -22.39 76.71 51.65
C GLU A 245 -22.73 77.10 53.09
N GLU A 246 -23.18 76.15 53.92
CA GLU A 246 -23.46 76.40 55.33
C GLU A 246 -22.19 76.76 56.12
N ALA A 247 -21.11 75.98 55.93
CA ALA A 247 -19.82 76.26 56.55
C ALA A 247 -19.25 77.62 56.12
N ARG A 248 -19.43 78.02 54.87
CA ARG A 248 -18.98 79.32 54.36
C ARG A 248 -19.74 80.49 55.01
N ARG A 249 -21.06 80.38 55.20
CA ARG A 249 -21.88 81.41 55.85
C ARG A 249 -21.50 81.60 57.33
N GLU A 250 -21.19 80.50 58.02
CA GLU A 250 -20.72 80.55 59.41
C GLU A 250 -19.35 81.26 59.52
N GLN A 251 -18.47 81.04 58.55
CA GLN A 251 -17.17 81.72 58.48
C GLN A 251 -17.31 83.23 58.20
N GLU A 252 -18.20 83.63 57.28
CA GLU A 252 -18.45 85.05 56.98
C GLU A 252 -19.06 85.80 58.19
N THR A 253 -19.99 85.17 58.90
CA THR A 253 -20.58 85.75 60.13
C THR A 253 -19.56 85.86 61.26
N SER A 254 -18.68 84.86 61.43
CA SER A 254 -17.59 84.91 62.41
C SER A 254 -16.61 86.06 62.13
N GLN A 255 -16.24 86.32 60.87
CA GLN A 255 -15.37 87.44 60.51
C GLN A 255 -16.00 88.81 60.81
N VAL A 256 -17.29 88.97 60.52
CA VAL A 256 -18.00 90.23 60.81
C VAL A 256 -18.08 90.46 62.32
N ALA A 257 -18.37 89.43 63.11
CA ALA A 257 -18.39 89.52 64.58
C ALA A 257 -17.00 89.87 65.15
N LEU A 258 -15.91 89.34 64.57
CA LEU A 258 -14.55 89.67 64.96
C LEU A 258 -14.18 91.13 64.63
N ALA A 259 -14.61 91.62 63.46
CA ALA A 259 -14.39 93.01 63.07
C ALA A 259 -15.17 93.99 63.98
N ASP A 260 -16.40 93.64 64.35
CA ASP A 260 -17.22 94.48 65.22
C ASP A 260 -16.66 94.54 66.65
N THR A 261 -16.23 93.40 67.19
CA THR A 261 -15.56 93.35 68.51
C THR A 261 -14.25 94.15 68.53
N LEU A 262 -13.43 94.10 67.47
CA LEU A 262 -12.24 94.95 67.33
C LEU A 262 -12.59 96.45 67.30
N ASN A 263 -13.66 96.83 66.61
CA ASN A 263 -14.12 98.22 66.57
C ASN A 263 -14.65 98.70 67.92
N GLN A 264 -15.41 97.86 68.64
CA GLN A 264 -15.85 98.17 70.00
C GLN A 264 -14.67 98.39 70.96
N LEU A 265 -13.68 97.50 70.92
CA LEU A 265 -12.43 97.63 71.71
C LEU A 265 -11.70 98.94 71.42
N LYS A 266 -11.60 99.32 70.15
CA LYS A 266 -10.99 100.58 69.73
C LYS A 266 -11.74 101.79 70.31
N ASN A 267 -13.07 101.77 70.27
CA ASN A 267 -13.89 102.87 70.78
C ASN A 267 -13.76 102.98 72.31
N GLN A 268 -13.81 101.85 73.02
CA GLN A 268 -13.60 101.81 74.48
C GLN A 268 -12.22 102.35 74.88
N ALA A 269 -11.17 101.96 74.16
CA ALA A 269 -9.82 102.48 74.40
C ALA A 269 -9.74 104.00 74.19
N SER A 270 -10.37 104.52 73.13
CA SER A 270 -10.43 105.95 72.84
C SER A 270 -11.15 106.74 73.94
N ASP A 271 -12.28 106.23 74.42
CA ASP A 271 -13.04 106.87 75.50
C ASP A 271 -12.27 106.87 76.82
N LEU A 272 -11.55 105.78 77.12
CA LEU A 272 -10.69 105.67 78.31
C LEU A 272 -9.55 106.71 78.28
N VAL A 273 -8.92 106.88 77.12
CA VAL A 273 -7.88 107.91 76.92
C VAL A 273 -8.45 109.30 77.12
N LYS A 274 -9.61 109.62 76.55
CA LYS A 274 -10.26 110.93 76.74
C LYS A 274 -10.61 111.20 78.20
N GLN A 275 -11.09 110.18 78.92
CA GLN A 275 -11.42 110.30 80.34
C GLN A 275 -10.16 110.54 81.18
N HIS A 276 -9.06 109.85 80.87
CA HIS A 276 -7.77 110.05 81.53
C HIS A 276 -7.19 111.45 81.27
N THR A 277 -7.24 111.94 80.02
CA THR A 277 -6.77 113.28 79.66
C THR A 277 -7.55 114.36 80.41
N LYS A 278 -8.88 114.25 80.48
CA LYS A 278 -9.72 115.17 81.27
C LYS A 278 -9.40 115.13 82.76
N GLY A 279 -9.17 113.94 83.33
CA GLY A 279 -8.78 113.80 84.72
C GLY A 279 -7.43 114.46 85.02
N MET A 280 -6.48 114.35 84.09
CA MET A 280 -5.19 115.05 84.19
C MET A 280 -5.30 116.56 84.07
N GLU A 281 -6.15 117.07 83.17
CA GLU A 281 -6.40 118.51 83.02
C GLU A 281 -7.05 119.09 84.30
N GLN A 282 -8.00 118.37 84.91
CA GLN A 282 -8.60 118.78 86.19
C GLN A 282 -7.58 118.76 87.32
N ALA A 283 -6.77 117.70 87.44
CA ALA A 283 -5.72 117.63 88.46
C ALA A 283 -4.66 118.75 88.29
N ALA A 284 -4.32 119.10 87.05
CA ALA A 284 -3.42 120.23 86.77
C ALA A 284 -4.05 121.58 87.15
N ALA A 285 -5.35 121.77 86.95
CA ALA A 285 -6.07 122.98 87.34
C ALA A 285 -6.19 123.12 88.88
N ASP A 286 -6.39 122.01 89.59
CA ASP A 286 -6.45 121.99 91.06
C ASP A 286 -5.09 122.30 91.70
N VAL A 287 -3.98 121.91 91.07
CA VAL A 287 -2.62 122.26 91.53
C VAL A 287 -2.29 123.74 91.29
N ALA A 288 -2.78 124.33 90.19
CA ALA A 288 -2.50 125.73 89.83
C ALA A 288 -3.25 126.77 90.68
N THR A 289 -4.27 126.36 91.44
CA THR A 289 -5.05 127.25 92.33
C THR A 289 -4.51 127.30 93.77
N LEU A 290 -3.44 126.55 94.07
CA LEU A 290 -2.80 126.45 95.39
C LEU A 290 -1.43 127.18 95.49
N GLN A 291 -1.08 128.04 94.54
CA GLN A 291 0.14 128.89 94.53
C GLN A 291 -0.22 130.36 94.38
#